data_AF-A0A7R9MTS6-F1
#
_entry.id   AF-A0A7R9MTS6-F1
#
_cell.length_a   1.000
_cell.length_b   1.000
_cell.length_c   1.000
_cell.angle_alpha   90.00
_cell.angle_beta   90.00
_cell.angle_gamma   90.00
#
_symmetry.space_group_name_H-M   'P 1'
#
loop_
_entity.id
_entity.type
_entity.pdbx_description
1 polymer ?
#
loop_
_entity_poly.entity_id
_entity_poly.type
_entity_poly.pdbx_seq_one_letter_code
_entity_poly.pdbx_strand_id
1 'polypeptide(L)'
;MTCNEFVHNLSGMNDGYDFPREVLRLLYQAIKDTPLEWNADESHESHDTIDGRNAMELMATNLSQQISIIGHNPFLEVPNPNCATEYKKGYVMRKSCYEANGKKTPVGKRGWKMFYATLRDLILYLHKD
;
A
#
# COMPACT_ATOMS: atom_id res chain seq x y z
N MET A 1 -7.94 -12.54 -22.63
CA MET A 1 -8.50 -11.43 -23.43
C MET A 1 -7.97 -11.55 -24.84
N THR A 2 -8.84 -11.57 -25.84
CA THR A 2 -8.46 -11.55 -27.25
C THR A 2 -8.17 -10.11 -27.72
N CYS A 3 -7.51 -9.95 -28.86
CA CYS A 3 -7.25 -8.62 -29.43
C CYS A 3 -8.55 -7.85 -29.75
N ASN A 4 -9.58 -8.54 -30.24
CA ASN A 4 -10.88 -7.91 -30.51
C ASN A 4 -11.61 -7.53 -29.23
N GLU A 5 -11.54 -8.35 -28.19
CA GLU A 5 -12.05 -8.00 -26.86
C GLU A 5 -11.32 -6.78 -26.29
N PHE A 6 -9.98 -6.72 -26.42
CA PHE A 6 -9.19 -5.57 -25.99
C PHE A 6 -9.64 -4.27 -26.66
N VAL A 7 -9.81 -4.28 -27.99
CA VAL A 7 -10.31 -3.10 -28.73
C VAL A 7 -11.72 -2.72 -28.31
N HIS A 8 -12.62 -3.71 -28.16
CA HIS A 8 -14.00 -3.44 -27.76
C HIS A 8 -14.09 -2.86 -26.34
N ASN A 9 -13.32 -3.41 -25.41
CA ASN A 9 -13.27 -2.95 -24.02
C ASN A 9 -12.80 -1.50 -23.90
N LEU A 10 -12.03 -0.99 -24.87
CA LEU A 10 -11.51 0.39 -24.89
C LEU A 10 -12.38 1.38 -25.68
N SER A 11 -13.55 0.97 -26.15
CA SER A 11 -14.45 1.87 -26.88
C SER A 11 -14.97 3.02 -25.99
N GLY A 12 -15.03 4.23 -26.55
CA GLY A 12 -15.47 5.44 -25.86
C GLY A 12 -14.54 5.97 -24.75
N MET A 13 -13.40 5.33 -24.49
CA MET A 13 -12.46 5.75 -23.43
C MET A 13 -11.46 6.83 -23.85
N ASN A 14 -11.58 7.36 -25.07
CA ASN A 14 -10.83 8.52 -25.54
C ASN A 14 -11.72 9.77 -25.52
N ASP A 15 -12.04 10.29 -24.33
CA ASP A 15 -12.94 11.43 -24.14
C ASP A 15 -14.31 11.27 -24.83
N GLY A 16 -14.87 10.06 -24.77
CA GLY A 16 -16.13 9.70 -25.43
C GLY A 16 -15.96 9.23 -26.88
N TYR A 17 -14.74 9.22 -27.43
CA TYR A 17 -14.40 8.67 -28.74
C TYR A 17 -13.63 7.35 -28.63
N ASP A 18 -13.40 6.71 -29.78
CA ASP A 18 -12.56 5.52 -29.91
C ASP A 18 -11.12 5.88 -30.26
N PHE A 19 -10.17 5.07 -29.77
CA PHE A 19 -8.79 5.11 -30.26
C PHE A 19 -8.69 4.45 -31.65
N PRO A 20 -7.69 4.83 -32.47
CA PRO A 20 -7.42 4.14 -33.73
C PRO A 20 -7.17 2.63 -33.49
N ARG A 21 -7.89 1.77 -34.21
CA ARG A 21 -7.84 0.31 -34.00
C ARG A 21 -6.43 -0.23 -34.21
N GLU A 22 -5.70 0.33 -35.14
CA GLU A 22 -4.32 -0.05 -35.47
C GLU A 22 -3.39 0.19 -34.28
N VAL A 23 -3.54 1.32 -33.59
CA VAL A 23 -2.77 1.64 -32.38
C VAL A 23 -3.07 0.63 -31.26
N LEU A 24 -4.34 0.31 -31.04
CA LEU A 24 -4.73 -0.66 -30.02
C LEU A 24 -4.24 -2.07 -30.35
N ARG A 25 -4.26 -2.49 -31.61
CA ARG A 25 -3.71 -3.79 -32.03
C ARG A 25 -2.20 -3.85 -31.84
N LEU A 26 -1.48 -2.79 -32.20
CA LEU A 26 -0.03 -2.69 -32.00
C LEU A 26 0.32 -2.75 -30.52
N LEU A 27 -0.41 -2.01 -29.68
CA LEU A 27 -0.21 -2.02 -28.23
C LEU A 27 -0.49 -3.40 -27.63
N TYR A 28 -1.60 -4.04 -28.02
CA TYR A 28 -1.93 -5.39 -27.59
C TYR A 28 -0.82 -6.39 -27.93
N GLN A 29 -0.29 -6.31 -29.16
CA GLN A 29 0.77 -7.20 -29.60
C GLN A 29 2.10 -6.91 -28.89
N ALA A 30 2.46 -5.64 -28.69
CA ALA A 30 3.67 -5.24 -27.97
C ALA A 30 3.68 -5.76 -26.52
N ILE A 31 2.56 -5.61 -25.79
CA ILE A 31 2.43 -6.11 -24.41
C ILE A 31 2.44 -7.65 -24.37
N LYS A 32 1.83 -8.28 -25.38
CA LYS A 32 1.82 -9.75 -25.49
C LYS A 32 3.22 -10.30 -25.76
N ASP A 33 4.00 -9.64 -26.60
CA ASP A 33 5.34 -10.07 -27.00
C ASP A 33 6.40 -9.68 -25.98
N THR A 34 6.25 -8.53 -25.33
CA THR A 34 7.11 -8.03 -24.27
C THR A 34 6.25 -7.72 -23.04
N PRO A 35 6.04 -8.73 -22.17
CA PRO A 35 5.33 -8.53 -20.92
C PRO A 35 5.99 -7.41 -20.10
N LEU A 36 5.16 -6.60 -19.44
CA LEU A 36 5.66 -5.52 -18.58
C LEU A 36 6.43 -6.14 -17.42
N GLU A 37 7.68 -5.73 -17.24
CA GLU A 37 8.44 -6.01 -16.04
C GLU A 37 7.75 -5.29 -14.87
N TRP A 38 7.06 -6.07 -14.05
CA TRP A 38 6.69 -5.60 -12.73
C TRP A 38 7.97 -5.59 -11.91
N ASN A 39 8.35 -4.42 -11.39
CA ASN A 39 9.36 -4.32 -10.33
C ASN A 39 8.83 -5.05 -9.08
N ALA A 40 8.86 -6.38 -9.09
CA ALA A 40 8.99 -7.15 -7.88
C ALA A 40 10.46 -7.07 -7.52
N ASP A 41 10.76 -6.54 -6.33
CA ASP A 41 12.10 -6.29 -5.83
C ASP A 41 13.10 -7.38 -6.29
N GLU A 42 14.24 -6.96 -6.86
CA GLU A 42 15.43 -7.80 -7.03
C GLU A 42 16.01 -8.15 -5.65
N SER A 43 15.26 -8.93 -4.86
CA SER A 43 15.71 -9.51 -3.61
C SER A 43 15.29 -10.97 -3.59
N HIS A 44 15.70 -11.72 -4.60
CA HIS A 44 15.73 -13.17 -4.54
C HIS A 44 17.17 -13.63 -4.76
N GLU A 45 17.90 -13.78 -3.66
CA GLU A 45 18.90 -14.84 -3.49
C GLU A 45 19.31 -14.95 -2.01
N SER A 46 18.67 -15.86 -1.29
CA SER A 46 19.31 -16.91 -0.47
C SER A 46 18.30 -17.55 0.48
N HIS A 47 17.80 -18.71 0.06
CA HIS A 47 17.64 -19.92 0.88
C HIS A 47 17.80 -19.74 2.41
N ASP A 48 16.71 -19.84 3.17
CA ASP A 48 16.51 -20.93 4.14
C ASP A 48 15.21 -20.78 4.94
N THR A 49 14.61 -21.94 5.23
CA THR A 49 13.43 -22.14 6.06
C THR A 49 13.58 -21.51 7.46
N ILE A 50 12.87 -20.43 7.78
CA ILE A 50 12.74 -19.98 9.18
C ILE A 50 11.30 -19.57 9.52
N ASP A 51 10.80 -20.25 10.56
CA ASP A 51 9.53 -20.11 11.26
C ASP A 51 8.97 -18.67 11.36
N GLY A 52 7.64 -18.57 11.21
CA GLY A 52 6.83 -17.36 11.22
C GLY A 52 6.73 -16.61 12.56
N ARG A 53 7.86 -16.38 13.24
CA ARG A 53 7.94 -15.65 14.51
C ARG A 53 8.60 -14.26 14.40
N ASN A 54 9.27 -13.93 13.29
CA ASN A 54 10.15 -12.74 13.23
C ASN A 54 9.76 -11.68 12.18
N ALA A 55 8.61 -11.80 11.50
CA ALA A 55 8.25 -10.89 10.39
C ALA A 55 8.02 -9.42 10.80
N MET A 56 7.70 -9.13 12.07
CA MET A 56 7.44 -7.76 12.53
C MET A 56 8.70 -7.04 13.03
N GLU A 57 9.66 -7.77 13.61
CA GLU A 57 10.89 -7.18 14.17
C GLU A 57 11.93 -6.88 13.09
N LEU A 58 11.95 -7.68 12.00
CA LEU A 58 12.66 -7.30 10.77
C LEU A 58 12.00 -6.12 10.05
N MET A 59 10.68 -5.92 10.14
CA MET A 59 10.03 -4.76 9.50
C MET A 59 10.42 -3.43 10.15
N ALA A 60 10.62 -3.40 11.47
CA ALA A 60 10.99 -2.18 12.19
C ALA A 60 12.49 -1.83 12.08
N THR A 61 13.36 -2.84 12.00
CA THR A 61 14.82 -2.65 11.85
C THR A 61 15.24 -2.48 10.39
N ASN A 62 14.55 -3.11 9.43
CA ASN A 62 14.76 -2.81 8.01
C ASN A 62 14.16 -1.46 7.61
N LEU A 63 13.16 -0.92 8.31
CA LEU A 63 12.67 0.43 8.01
C LEU A 63 13.75 1.50 8.24
N SER A 64 14.64 1.33 9.23
CA SER A 64 15.72 2.30 9.46
C SER A 64 16.92 2.10 8.53
N GLN A 65 17.15 0.88 8.02
CA GLN A 65 18.26 0.59 7.09
C GLN A 65 17.87 0.70 5.60
N GLN A 66 16.59 0.52 5.24
CA GLN A 66 16.08 0.70 3.87
C GLN A 66 15.88 2.18 3.47
N ILE A 67 15.83 3.10 4.45
CA ILE A 67 15.76 4.55 4.20
C ILE A 67 17.04 5.06 3.49
N SER A 68 18.15 4.33 3.55
CA SER A 68 19.41 4.82 2.96
C SER A 68 19.63 4.44 1.49
N ILE A 69 18.81 3.56 0.90
CA ILE A 69 19.00 3.08 -0.48
C ILE A 69 17.80 3.37 -1.38
N ILE A 70 16.60 3.49 -0.81
CA ILE A 70 15.39 3.86 -1.54
C ILE A 70 15.13 5.34 -1.26
N GLY A 71 15.07 6.14 -2.32
CA GLY A 71 14.74 7.55 -2.23
C GLY A 71 13.58 7.81 -1.27
N HIS A 72 13.80 8.82 -0.42
CA HIS A 72 12.90 9.42 0.56
C HIS A 72 11.40 9.20 0.25
N ASN A 73 10.72 8.33 1.00
CA ASN A 73 9.28 8.11 0.86
C ASN A 73 8.52 9.17 1.70
N PRO A 74 7.94 10.22 1.08
CA PRO A 74 7.32 11.33 1.80
C PRO A 74 6.03 10.93 2.53
N PHE A 75 5.49 9.72 2.27
CA PHE A 75 4.32 9.20 2.97
C PHE A 75 4.66 8.47 4.27
N LEU A 76 5.94 8.14 4.48
CA LEU A 76 6.42 7.48 5.70
C LEU A 76 7.05 8.47 6.68
N GLU A 77 7.39 9.69 6.23
CA GLU A 77 7.80 10.74 7.14
C GLU A 77 6.60 11.33 7.86
N VAL A 78 6.73 11.47 9.18
CA VAL A 78 5.72 12.17 9.99
C VAL A 78 5.76 13.65 9.60
N PRO A 79 4.72 14.22 8.96
CA PRO A 79 4.71 15.63 8.58
C PRO A 79 4.90 16.50 9.81
N ASN A 80 5.57 17.65 9.65
CA ASN A 80 5.74 18.61 10.73
C ASN A 80 4.36 18.90 11.36
N PRO A 81 4.13 18.56 12.64
CA PRO A 81 2.80 18.68 13.25
C PRO A 81 2.31 20.12 13.32
N ASN A 82 3.20 21.11 13.17
CA ASN A 82 2.86 22.53 13.12
C ASN A 82 2.39 23.00 11.73
N CYS A 83 2.64 22.20 10.68
CA CYS A 83 2.23 22.50 9.31
C CYS A 83 1.12 21.56 8.80
N ALA A 84 0.78 20.52 9.55
CA ALA A 84 -0.15 19.49 9.11
C ALA A 84 -1.61 19.97 9.17
N THR A 85 -2.36 19.77 8.08
CA THR A 85 -3.77 20.20 8.02
C THR A 85 -4.66 19.18 8.70
N GLU A 86 -5.40 19.60 9.74
CA GLU A 86 -6.39 18.75 10.40
C GLU A 86 -7.70 18.72 9.60
N TYR A 87 -8.03 17.57 9.03
CA TYR A 87 -9.26 17.40 8.24
C TYR A 87 -10.45 16.99 9.09
N LYS A 88 -10.23 16.15 10.12
CA LYS A 88 -11.31 15.61 10.95
C LYS A 88 -10.81 15.14 12.31
N LYS A 89 -11.69 15.24 13.31
CA LYS A 89 -11.48 14.67 14.65
C LYS A 89 -12.75 14.11 15.26
N GLY A 90 -12.60 13.18 16.19
CA GLY A 90 -13.71 12.61 16.95
C GLY A 90 -13.41 11.23 17.50
N TYR A 91 -14.40 10.65 18.17
CA TYR A 91 -14.30 9.30 18.71
C TYR A 91 -14.54 8.24 17.63
N VAL A 92 -13.67 7.24 17.59
CA VAL A 92 -13.77 6.09 16.70
C VAL A 92 -13.66 4.79 17.50
N MET A 93 -14.40 3.78 17.06
CA MET A 93 -14.24 2.42 17.57
C MET A 93 -13.19 1.70 16.73
N ARG A 94 -12.12 1.24 17.38
CA ARG A 94 -11.06 0.46 16.75
C ARG A 94 -10.96 -0.92 17.39
N LYS A 95 -10.93 -1.96 16.56
CA LYS A 95 -10.66 -3.32 17.02
C LYS A 95 -9.20 -3.45 17.42
N SER A 96 -8.96 -3.77 18.69
CA SER A 96 -7.61 -3.97 19.23
C SER A 96 -7.11 -5.36 18.85
N CYS A 97 -6.25 -5.41 17.82
CA CYS A 97 -5.64 -6.64 17.32
C CYS A 97 -4.23 -6.89 17.88
N TYR A 98 -3.66 -5.88 18.54
CA TYR A 98 -2.31 -5.90 19.08
C TYR A 98 -2.32 -5.30 20.50
N GLU A 99 -1.47 -5.86 21.36
CA GLU A 99 -1.18 -5.34 22.69
C GLU A 99 -0.18 -4.17 22.62
N ALA A 100 -0.03 -3.42 23.72
CA ALA A 100 0.90 -2.29 23.80
C ALA A 100 2.38 -2.70 23.60
N ASN A 101 2.70 -3.98 23.85
CA ASN A 101 4.00 -4.60 23.59
C ASN A 101 4.18 -5.02 22.11
N GLY A 102 3.23 -4.71 21.22
CA GLY A 102 3.27 -5.10 19.81
C GLY A 102 2.84 -6.55 19.51
N LYS A 103 2.51 -7.34 20.53
CA LYS A 103 2.08 -8.73 20.36
C LYS A 103 0.66 -8.82 19.79
N LYS A 104 0.44 -9.72 18.83
CA LYS A 104 -0.89 -9.98 18.27
C LYS A 104 -1.82 -10.58 19.32
N THR A 105 -2.98 -9.95 19.53
CA THR A 105 -4.02 -10.42 20.44
C THR A 105 -4.78 -11.62 19.80
N PRO A 106 -5.01 -12.73 20.52
CA PRO A 106 -5.81 -13.86 20.04
C PRO A 106 -7.22 -13.43 19.64
N VAL A 107 -7.80 -14.04 18.59
CA VAL A 107 -9.08 -13.60 17.98
C VAL A 107 -10.20 -13.45 19.01
N GLY A 108 -10.36 -14.41 19.92
CA GLY A 108 -11.39 -14.38 20.97
C GLY A 108 -11.15 -13.37 22.10
N LYS A 109 -9.96 -12.75 22.15
CA LYS A 109 -9.61 -11.71 23.13
C LYS A 109 -9.57 -10.30 22.51
N ARG A 110 -9.84 -10.17 21.21
CA ARG A 110 -9.87 -8.86 20.53
C ARG A 110 -11.18 -8.15 20.87
N GLY A 111 -11.07 -6.98 21.50
CA GLY A 111 -12.20 -6.10 21.77
C GLY A 111 -12.19 -4.87 20.87
N TRP A 112 -13.36 -4.25 20.70
CA TRP A 112 -13.45 -2.89 20.20
C TRP A 112 -13.16 -1.92 21.34
N LYS A 113 -12.25 -0.98 21.11
CA LYS A 113 -11.91 0.09 22.05
C LYS A 113 -12.18 1.43 21.39
N MET A 114 -12.66 2.36 22.19
CA MET A 114 -12.89 3.73 21.76
C MET A 114 -11.57 4.50 21.83
N PHE A 115 -11.28 5.30 20.81
CA PHE A 115 -10.14 6.20 20.79
C PHE A 115 -10.60 7.56 20.31
N TYR A 116 -10.03 8.61 20.89
CA TYR A 116 -10.08 9.92 20.26
C TYR A 116 -9.07 9.95 19.12
N ALA A 117 -9.52 10.30 17.91
CA ALA A 117 -8.69 10.29 16.72
C ALA A 117 -8.68 11.64 16.01
N THR A 118 -7.53 11.99 15.43
CA THR A 118 -7.36 13.17 14.57
C THR A 118 -6.69 12.75 13.26
N LEU A 119 -7.33 13.06 12.13
CA LEU A 119 -6.77 12.87 10.80
C LEU A 119 -6.07 14.16 10.38
N ARG A 120 -4.74 14.11 10.22
CA ARG A 120 -3.93 15.23 9.74
C ARG A 120 -3.15 14.80 8.52
N ASP A 121 -3.32 15.51 7.41
CA ASP A 121 -2.81 15.11 6.10
C ASP A 121 -3.19 13.64 5.80
N LEU A 122 -2.20 12.77 5.68
CA LEU A 122 -2.37 11.34 5.42
C LEU A 122 -2.13 10.46 6.66
N ILE A 123 -1.99 11.08 7.85
CA ILE A 123 -1.73 10.38 9.11
C ILE A 123 -2.95 10.43 10.03
N LEU A 124 -3.37 9.25 10.50
CA LEU A 124 -4.39 9.10 11.54
C LEU A 124 -3.74 8.91 12.92
N TYR A 125 -3.83 9.93 13.77
CA TYR A 125 -3.36 9.86 15.15
C TYR A 125 -4.45 9.29 16.04
N LEU A 126 -4.07 8.35 16.92
CA LEU A 126 -4.93 7.78 17.95
C LEU A 126 -4.39 8.19 19.31
N HIS A 127 -5.14 9.04 19.99
CA HIS A 127 -4.74 9.58 21.28
C HIS A 127 -5.04 8.56 22.38
N LYS A 128 -4.12 8.43 23.32
CA LYS A 128 -4.44 7.79 24.60
C LYS A 128 -5.22 8.81 25.43
N ASP A 129 -6.13 8.32 26.26
CA ASP A 129 -6.67 9.12 27.37
C ASP A 129 -5.54 9.52 28.33
#